data_AF-A0A949Q8N0-F1
#
_entry.id   AF-A0A949Q8N0-F1
#
_cell.length_a   1.000
_cell.length_b   1.000
_cell.length_c   1.000
_cell.angle_alpha   90.00
_cell.angle_beta   90.00
_cell.angle_gamma   90.00
#
_symmetry.space_group_name_H-M   'P 1'
#
loop_
_entity.id
_entity.type
_entity.pdbx_description
1 polymer ?
#
loop_
_entity_poly.entity_id
_entity_poly.type
_entity_poly.pdbx_seq_one_letter_code
_entity_poly.pdbx_strand_id
1 'polypeptide(L)' 'RETARMNRPFTRLENARTNASGTGLGLAIVERIARLHDGQLELLPRDGGGLIARLSLPLVS' A
#
# COMPACT_ATOMS: atom_id res chain seq x y z
N ARG A 1 31.46 -11.36 -10.97
CA ARG A 1 30.18 -11.61 -11.65
C ARG A 1 29.08 -11.14 -10.71
N GLU A 2 28.28 -10.23 -11.24
CA GLU A 2 27.36 -9.32 -10.57
C GLU A 2 25.99 -9.99 -10.31
N THR A 3 25.11 -9.28 -9.60
CA THR A 3 23.65 -9.53 -9.39
C THR A 3 23.21 -10.62 -8.41
N ALA A 4 23.05 -10.23 -7.14
CA ALA A 4 21.99 -10.74 -6.25
C ALA A 4 21.78 -9.84 -5.01
N ARG A 5 21.88 -8.51 -5.18
CA ARG A 5 21.37 -7.57 -4.16
C ARG A 5 20.06 -7.03 -4.69
N MET A 6 19.10 -6.81 -3.78
CA MET A 6 17.81 -6.15 -3.98
C MET A 6 16.58 -7.09 -4.07
N ASN A 7 16.46 -8.01 -3.11
CA ASN A 7 15.16 -8.51 -2.69
C ASN A 7 14.91 -8.05 -1.24
N ARG A 8 14.86 -6.72 -1.02
CA ARG A 8 14.49 -6.14 0.27
C ARG A 8 13.06 -5.63 0.18
N PRO A 9 12.06 -6.32 0.73
CA PRO A 9 10.67 -5.91 0.61
C PRO A 9 10.29 -4.78 1.59
N PHE A 10 11.13 -3.79 1.83
CA PHE A 10 10.82 -2.72 2.80
C PHE A 10 11.49 -1.40 2.44
N THR A 11 11.53 -1.03 1.16
CA THR A 11 11.85 0.35 0.79
C THR A 11 10.70 1.21 1.30
N ARG A 12 10.93 1.90 2.41
CA ARG A 12 10.10 3.00 2.89
C ARG A 12 9.94 3.95 1.69
N LEU A 13 8.75 3.94 1.07
CA LEU A 13 8.37 4.94 0.08
C LEU A 13 8.30 6.26 0.84
N GLU A 14 9.44 6.93 0.82
CA GLU A 14 9.65 8.28 1.27
C GLU A 14 8.76 9.18 0.43
N ASN A 15 7.47 9.27 0.80
CA ASN A 15 6.51 10.32 0.40
C ASN A 15 5.10 10.16 1.04
N ALA A 16 4.89 9.31 2.06
CA ALA A 16 3.66 9.33 2.84
C ALA A 16 3.75 10.39 3.95
N ARG A 17 3.77 11.67 3.58
CA ARG A 17 3.63 12.81 4.50
C ARG A 17 2.15 13.00 4.84
N THR A 18 1.60 12.09 5.63
CA THR A 18 0.35 12.30 6.37
C THR A 18 0.54 11.71 7.76
N ASN A 19 0.21 12.52 8.75
CA ASN A 19 0.48 12.32 10.17
C ASN A 19 -0.23 11.08 10.77
N ALA A 20 0.19 9.87 10.41
CA ALA A 20 -0.26 8.65 11.05
C ALA A 20 0.86 8.17 11.99
N SER A 21 0.64 8.35 13.30
CA SER A 21 1.49 7.87 14.39
C SER A 21 1.44 6.34 14.55
N GLY A 22 1.71 5.63 13.46
CA GLY A 22 1.91 4.18 13.40
C GLY A 22 3.09 3.89 12.49
N THR A 23 3.74 2.74 12.63
CA THR A 23 4.95 2.37 11.87
C THR A 23 4.80 2.31 10.34
N GLY A 24 3.65 2.70 9.77
CA GLY A 24 3.34 2.65 8.35
C GLY A 24 3.19 1.23 7.79
N LEU A 25 3.27 0.21 8.65
CA LEU A 25 3.33 -1.19 8.22
C LEU A 25 1.97 -1.72 7.76
N GLY A 26 0.89 -1.34 8.42
CA GLY A 26 -0.44 -1.91 8.15
C GLY A 26 -0.89 -1.70 6.71
N LEU A 27 -0.90 -0.46 6.23
CA LEU A 27 -1.30 -0.14 4.86
C LEU A 27 -0.28 -0.65 3.83
N ALA A 28 1.01 -0.65 4.15
CA ALA A 28 2.03 -1.21 3.26
C ALA A 28 1.85 -2.72 3.05
N ILE A 29 1.42 -3.46 4.08
CA ILE A 29 1.08 -4.88 3.98
C ILE A 29 -0.16 -5.07 3.11
N VAL A 30 -1.23 -4.30 3.36
CA VAL A 30 -2.48 -4.39 2.58
C VAL A 30 -2.21 -4.10 1.11
N GLU A 31 -1.47 -3.03 0.80
CA GLU A 31 -1.12 -2.64 -0.56
C GLU A 31 -0.27 -3.70 -1.28
N ARG A 32 0.67 -4.33 -0.56
CA ARG A 32 1.43 -5.46 -1.09
C ARG A 32 0.55 -6.66 -1.40
N ILE A 33 -0.35 -7.04 -0.49
CA ILE A 33 -1.26 -8.17 -0.70
C ILE A 33 -2.21 -7.87 -1.85
N ALA A 34 -2.77 -6.66 -1.92
CA ALA A 34 -3.64 -6.26 -3.02
C ALA A 34 -2.94 -6.42 -4.38
N ARG A 35 -1.71 -5.90 -4.52
CA ARG A 35 -0.93 -6.05 -5.76
C ARG A 35 -0.62 -7.50 -6.13
N LEU A 36 -0.40 -8.38 -5.15
CA LEU A 36 -0.19 -9.81 -5.42
C LEU A 36 -1.42 -10.51 -6.01
N HIS A 37 -2.61 -9.91 -5.86
CA HIS A 37 -3.87 -10.40 -6.40
C HIS A 37 -4.38 -9.49 -7.53
N ASP A 38 -3.48 -8.77 -8.21
CA ASP A 38 -3.80 -7.79 -9.27
C ASP A 38 -4.83 -6.73 -8.86
N GLY A 39 -4.91 -6.49 -7.56
CA GLY A 39 -5.79 -5.54 -6.93
C GLY A 39 -5.13 -4.19 -6.64
N GLN A 40 -5.95 -3.22 -6.22
CA GLN A 40 -5.54 -1.85 -5.93
C GLN A 40 -6.16 -1.35 -4.62
N LEU A 41 -5.38 -0.58 -3.85
CA LEU A 41 -5.81 0.09 -2.63
C LEU A 41 -5.75 1.60 -2.84
N GLU A 42 -6.86 2.30 -2.55
CA GLU A 42 -6.96 3.75 -2.62
C GLU A 42 -7.40 4.32 -1.26
N LEU A 43 -6.85 5.49 -0.92
CA LEU A 43 -7.20 6.26 0.27
C LEU A 43 -7.80 7.58 -0.18
N LEU A 44 -9.10 7.76 0.06
CA LEU A 44 -9.88 8.89 -0.44
C LEU A 44 -10.45 9.71 0.72
N PRO A 45 -10.53 11.04 0.60
CA PRO A 45 -11.30 11.83 1.55
C PRO A 45 -12.79 11.45 1.49
N ARG A 46 -13.46 11.44 2.64
CA ARG A 46 -14.92 11.25 2.72
C ARG A 46 -15.63 12.59 2.78
N ASP A 47 -16.71 12.74 2.02
CA ASP A 47 -17.62 13.89 2.20
C ASP A 47 -18.15 13.93 3.64
N GLY A 48 -18.07 15.10 4.27
CA GLY A 48 -18.36 15.28 5.70
C GLY A 48 -17.19 14.95 6.64
N GLY A 49 -15.99 14.69 6.09
CA GLY A 49 -14.77 14.43 6.85
C GLY A 49 -14.50 12.95 7.10
N GLY A 50 -13.23 12.65 7.35
CA GLY A 50 -12.73 11.28 7.53
C GLY A 50 -12.12 10.69 6.26
N LEU A 51 -11.92 9.37 6.28
CA LEU A 51 -11.16 8.62 5.28
C LEU A 51 -12.00 7.45 4.76
N ILE A 52 -12.00 7.26 3.44
CA ILE A 52 -12.45 6.04 2.77
C ILE A 52 -11.20 5.27 2.37
N ALA A 53 -11.10 4.01 2.80
CA ALA A 53 -10.15 3.04 2.25
C ALA A 53 -10.91 2.13 1.27
N ARG A 54 -10.56 2.21 -0.01
CA ARG A 54 -11.19 1.43 -1.08
C ARG A 54 -10.22 0.38 -1.60
N LEU A 55 -10.63 -0.90 -1.55
CA LEU A 55 -9.89 -2.02 -2.11
C LEU A 55 -10.66 -2.58 -3.30
N SER A 56 -10.00 -2.72 -4.44
CA SER A 56 -10.57 -3.32 -5.66
C SER A 56 -9.75 -4.53 -6.06
N LEU A 57 -10.43 -5.63 -6.38
CA LEU A 57 -9.83 -6.89 -6.82
C LEU A 57 -10.49 -7.33 -8.15
N PRO A 58 -9.76 -7.94 -9.09
CA PRO A 58 -10.35 -8.62 -10.23
C PRO A 58 -11.27 -9.77 -9.79
N LEU A 59 -12.38 -9.97 -10.50
CA LEU A 59 -13.31 -11.08 -10.23
C LEU A 59 -12.81 -12.43 -10.77
N VAL A 60 -11.86 -12.39 -11.69
CA VAL A 60 -11.21 -13.55 -12.31
C VAL A 60 -9.72 -13.21 -12.50
N SER A 61 -8.86 -14.19 -12.26
CA SER A 61 -7.40 -14.10 -12.37
C SER A 61 -6.89 -14.82 -13.61
#